data_AF-A0A1Q9RZW0-F1
#
_entry.id   AF-A0A1Q9RZW0-F1
#
_cell.length_a   1.000
_cell.length_b   1.000
_cell.length_c   1.000
_cell.angle_alpha   90.00
_cell.angle_beta   90.00
_cell.angle_gamma   90.00
#
_symmetry.space_group_name_H-M   'P 1'
#
loop_
_entity.id
_entity.type
_entity.pdbx_description
1 polymer ?
#
loop_
_entity_poly.entity_id
_entity_poly.type
_entity_poly.pdbx_seq_one_letter_code
_entity_poly.pdbx_strand_id
1 'polypeptide(L)'
;MVMRAIVAAVLVAAGSMLLAPGVATADPDRYEVRKSWKLTYSDGEPRIVPHAEDGVVELTCHNEDQMTDWWINDEDLVDRSWKKADGTGVQVRPEFDGKPATLKITLECEEI
;
A
#
# COMPACT_ATOMS: atom_id res chain seq x y z
N MET A 1 70.33 16.92 -37.00
CA MET A 1 69.69 18.03 -36.25
C MET A 1 68.68 18.67 -37.17
N VAL A 2 67.38 18.45 -36.96
CA VAL A 2 66.30 19.07 -37.74
C VAL A 2 65.36 19.77 -36.77
N MET A 3 65.48 21.10 -36.80
CA MET A 3 64.49 22.17 -36.71
C MET A 3 63.18 21.97 -35.90
N ARG A 4 62.99 22.89 -34.94
CA ARG A 4 61.77 23.15 -34.16
C ARG A 4 60.66 23.81 -34.99
N ALA A 5 59.46 23.82 -34.37
CA ALA A 5 58.19 24.48 -34.72
C ALA A 5 57.27 23.58 -35.56
N ILE A 6 56.00 23.36 -35.22
CA ILE A 6 54.96 24.37 -34.98
C ILE A 6 53.93 23.84 -33.97
N VAL A 7 53.55 24.67 -32.99
CA VAL A 7 52.32 24.52 -32.20
C VAL A 7 51.16 24.95 -33.10
N ALA A 8 50.19 24.07 -33.32
CA ALA A 8 48.89 24.43 -33.90
C ALA A 8 47.78 23.67 -33.17
N ALA A 9 46.94 24.44 -32.51
CA ALA A 9 45.77 24.02 -31.77
C ALA A 9 44.65 23.55 -32.71
N VAL A 10 43.89 22.53 -32.28
CA VAL A 10 42.47 22.38 -32.63
C VAL A 10 41.74 21.77 -31.42
N LEU A 11 41.03 22.63 -30.69
CA LEU A 11 39.95 22.29 -29.76
C LEU A 11 38.71 21.88 -30.58
N VAL A 12 38.38 20.59 -30.62
CA VAL A 12 37.11 20.00 -31.10
C VAL A 12 37.01 18.65 -30.38
N ALA A 13 35.92 18.18 -29.75
CA ALA A 13 34.50 18.47 -29.80
C ALA A 13 33.90 18.07 -28.42
N ALA A 14 32.99 18.87 -27.86
CA ALA A 14 31.56 18.55 -27.82
C ALA A 14 31.21 17.19 -27.18
N GLY A 15 30.79 17.28 -25.91
CA GLY A 15 29.71 16.50 -25.32
C GLY A 15 29.70 15.00 -25.55
N SER A 16 30.27 14.25 -24.61
CA SER A 16 29.73 12.92 -24.30
C SER A 16 28.35 13.13 -23.69
N MET A 17 27.31 13.20 -24.54
CA MET A 17 25.93 13.01 -24.11
C MET A 17 25.86 11.59 -23.54
N LEU A 18 25.94 11.49 -22.21
CA LEU A 18 25.52 10.29 -21.50
C LEU A 18 24.04 10.10 -21.84
N LEU A 19 23.78 9.14 -22.72
CA LEU A 19 22.45 8.61 -22.95
C LEU A 19 21.98 8.03 -21.63
N ALA A 20 21.19 8.82 -20.90
CA ALA A 20 20.51 8.38 -19.71
C ALA A 20 19.57 7.23 -20.09
N PRO A 21 19.64 6.05 -19.45
CA PRO A 21 18.42 5.33 -19.17
C PRO A 21 17.76 6.12 -18.05
N GLY A 22 17.00 7.15 -18.43
CA GLY A 22 15.93 7.63 -17.57
C GLY A 22 14.97 6.46 -17.44
N VAL A 23 15.17 5.61 -16.44
CA VAL A 23 14.10 4.81 -15.88
C VAL A 23 13.07 5.85 -15.48
N ALA A 24 12.04 6.04 -16.31
CA ALA A 24 10.79 6.54 -15.79
C ALA A 24 10.40 5.49 -14.76
N THR A 25 10.70 5.77 -13.49
CA THR A 25 9.96 5.14 -12.42
C THR A 25 8.53 5.61 -12.71
N ALA A 26 7.72 4.73 -13.28
CA ALA A 26 6.29 4.91 -13.14
C ALA A 26 6.11 4.84 -11.63
N ASP A 27 5.84 5.97 -10.98
CA ASP A 27 5.34 5.93 -9.62
C ASP A 27 4.12 5.00 -9.70
N PRO A 28 4.16 3.85 -9.01
CA PRO A 28 3.08 2.89 -9.12
C PRO A 28 1.77 3.56 -8.68
N ASP A 29 0.71 3.31 -9.43
CA ASP A 29 -0.58 3.95 -9.16
C ASP A 29 -1.07 3.52 -7.77
N ARG A 30 -1.34 4.52 -6.92
CA ARG A 30 -1.85 4.31 -5.57
C ARG A 30 -3.35 4.52 -5.51
N TYR A 31 -4.02 3.65 -4.77
CA TYR A 31 -5.46 3.74 -4.56
C TYR A 31 -5.87 3.28 -3.17
N GLU A 32 -7.10 3.60 -2.78
CA GLU A 32 -7.64 3.20 -1.48
C GLU A 32 -8.75 2.15 -1.63
N VAL A 33 -8.71 1.13 -0.78
CA VAL A 33 -9.83 0.17 -0.61
C VAL A 33 -10.47 0.40 0.74
N ARG A 34 -11.80 0.57 0.78
CA ARG A 34 -12.56 0.89 1.99
C ARG A 34 -13.71 -0.08 2.17
N LYS A 35 -13.87 -0.63 3.37
CA LYS A 35 -15.00 -1.48 3.71
C LYS A 35 -15.44 -1.27 5.15
N SER A 36 -16.73 -1.46 5.39
CA SER A 36 -17.33 -1.30 6.70
C SER A 36 -18.13 -2.53 7.11
N TRP A 37 -18.12 -2.82 8.41
CA TRP A 37 -18.90 -3.85 9.07
C TRP A 37 -19.64 -3.25 10.25
N LYS A 38 -20.89 -3.65 10.43
CA LYS A 38 -21.66 -3.38 11.64
C LYS A 38 -21.37 -4.48 12.65
N LEU A 39 -20.90 -4.09 13.82
CA LEU A 39 -20.82 -4.92 15.00
C LEU A 39 -22.15 -4.75 15.74
N THR A 40 -22.93 -5.80 15.86
CA THR A 40 -24.28 -5.75 16.45
C THR A 40 -24.54 -7.00 17.26
N TYR A 41 -25.72 -7.08 17.86
CA TYR A 41 -26.17 -8.24 18.61
C TYR A 41 -27.53 -8.70 18.07
N SER A 42 -27.72 -10.02 17.96
CA SER A 42 -29.02 -10.64 17.71
C SER A 42 -29.28 -11.63 18.82
N ASP A 43 -30.40 -11.49 19.53
CA ASP A 43 -30.77 -12.37 20.65
C ASP A 43 -29.68 -12.47 21.74
N GLY A 44 -28.92 -11.38 21.93
CA GLY A 44 -27.81 -11.31 22.88
C GLY A 44 -26.48 -11.85 22.37
N GLU A 45 -26.44 -12.43 21.17
CA GLU A 45 -25.20 -12.95 20.56
C GLU A 45 -24.55 -11.91 19.64
N PRO A 46 -23.22 -11.76 19.68
CA PRO A 46 -22.49 -10.87 18.78
C PRO A 46 -22.62 -11.31 17.31
N ARG A 47 -22.79 -10.34 16.42
CA ARG A 47 -22.94 -10.53 14.97
C ARG A 47 -22.16 -9.45 14.22
N ILE A 48 -21.43 -9.88 13.20
CA ILE A 48 -20.74 -8.99 12.25
C ILE A 48 -21.55 -8.98 10.95
N VAL A 49 -21.84 -7.79 10.42
CA VAL A 49 -22.61 -7.60 9.18
C VAL A 49 -21.87 -6.66 8.22
N PRO A 50 -21.48 -7.09 7.00
CA PRO A 50 -21.71 -8.42 6.42
C PRO A 50 -21.01 -9.53 7.21
N HIS A 51 -21.47 -10.77 7.03
CA HIS A 51 -20.91 -11.92 7.75
C HIS A 51 -19.40 -12.01 7.54
N ALA A 52 -18.70 -12.43 8.60
CA ALA A 52 -17.27 -12.59 8.66
C ALA A 52 -16.96 -13.98 9.22
N GLU A 53 -16.05 -14.69 8.55
CA GLU A 53 -15.67 -16.04 8.94
C GLU A 53 -14.83 -16.00 10.23
N ASP A 54 -15.10 -16.92 11.15
CA ASP A 54 -14.41 -17.04 12.45
C ASP A 54 -14.35 -15.75 13.29
N GLY A 55 -15.29 -14.83 13.07
CA GLY A 55 -15.32 -13.53 13.74
C GLY A 55 -14.19 -12.59 13.30
N VAL A 56 -13.55 -12.86 12.16
CA VAL A 56 -12.44 -12.08 11.62
C VAL A 56 -12.89 -11.42 10.33
N VAL A 57 -12.80 -10.10 10.28
CA VAL A 57 -13.02 -9.34 9.04
C VAL A 57 -11.72 -9.23 8.27
N GLU A 58 -11.82 -9.37 6.95
CA GLU A 58 -10.67 -9.23 6.05
C GLU A 58 -10.95 -8.11 5.04
N LEU A 59 -9.91 -7.31 4.80
CA LEU A 59 -9.84 -6.39 3.67
C LEU A 59 -8.54 -6.64 2.91
N THR A 60 -8.64 -6.67 1.59
CA THR A 60 -7.54 -6.96 0.67
C THR A 60 -7.58 -5.95 -0.46
N CYS A 61 -6.41 -5.56 -0.96
CA CYS A 61 -6.26 -4.79 -2.20
C CYS A 61 -6.87 -5.55 -3.40
N HIS A 62 -7.00 -4.89 -4.54
CA HIS A 62 -7.45 -5.58 -5.75
C HIS A 62 -6.34 -6.48 -6.28
N ASN A 63 -6.71 -7.58 -6.94
CA ASN A 63 -5.77 -8.52 -7.56
C ASN A 63 -4.67 -8.99 -6.59
N GLU A 64 -3.41 -8.87 -6.97
CA GLU A 64 -2.22 -9.20 -6.17
C GLU A 64 -1.49 -7.93 -5.70
N ASP A 65 -2.15 -6.76 -5.80
CA ASP A 65 -1.61 -5.45 -5.43
C ASP A 65 -1.20 -5.42 -3.96
N GLN A 66 -0.16 -4.65 -3.65
CA GLN A 66 0.45 -4.64 -2.33
C GLN A 66 -0.14 -3.54 -1.47
N MET A 67 -0.44 -3.89 -0.22
CA MET A 67 -0.88 -2.91 0.78
C MET A 67 0.33 -2.14 1.28
N THR A 68 0.34 -0.83 1.08
CA THR A 68 1.38 0.07 1.59
C THR A 68 1.08 0.52 3.01
N ASP A 69 -0.18 0.83 3.30
CA ASP A 69 -0.64 1.26 4.62
C ASP A 69 -2.10 0.87 4.89
N TRP A 70 -2.54 0.98 6.14
CA TRP A 70 -3.92 0.72 6.52
C TRP A 70 -4.31 1.42 7.82
N TRP A 71 -5.59 1.74 7.97
CA TRP A 71 -6.12 2.34 9.20
C TRP A 71 -7.57 1.95 9.47
N ILE A 72 -7.95 2.10 10.73
CA ILE A 72 -9.29 1.85 11.25
C ILE A 72 -9.90 3.17 11.74
N ASN A 73 -11.22 3.30 11.69
CA ASN A 73 -11.92 4.49 12.20
C ASN A 73 -11.87 4.66 13.71
N ASP A 74 -11.79 3.56 14.46
CA ASP A 74 -11.77 3.50 15.91
C ASP A 74 -11.00 2.24 16.35
N GLU A 75 -9.86 2.42 17.02
CA GLU A 75 -9.00 1.32 17.48
C GLU A 75 -9.60 0.56 18.67
N ASP A 76 -10.52 1.18 19.43
CA ASP A 76 -11.20 0.52 20.56
C ASP A 76 -12.15 -0.59 20.10
N LEU A 77 -12.47 -0.64 18.79
CA LEU A 77 -13.27 -1.69 18.17
C LEU A 77 -12.44 -2.92 17.76
N VAL A 78 -11.18 -3.01 18.16
CA VAL A 78 -10.22 -4.03 17.70
C VAL A 78 -9.61 -4.80 18.88
N ASP A 79 -9.94 -6.09 18.98
CA ASP A 79 -9.23 -7.00 19.89
C ASP A 79 -7.84 -7.34 19.35
N ARG A 80 -7.78 -7.67 18.05
CA ARG A 80 -6.52 -8.03 17.38
C ARG A 80 -6.53 -7.70 15.90
N SER A 81 -5.38 -7.31 15.37
CA SER A 81 -5.15 -7.14 13.94
C SER A 81 -3.83 -7.76 13.50
N TRP A 82 -3.75 -8.19 12.25
CA TRP A 82 -2.50 -8.65 11.64
C TRP A 82 -2.54 -8.50 10.12
N LYS A 83 -1.37 -8.25 9.54
CA LYS A 83 -1.19 -8.21 8.08
C LYS A 83 -1.26 -9.62 7.51
N LYS A 84 -1.83 -9.76 6.32
CA LYS A 84 -1.77 -11.03 5.57
C LYS A 84 -0.33 -11.36 5.21
N ALA A 85 0.00 -12.65 5.17
CA ALA A 85 1.36 -13.11 4.87
C ALA A 85 1.81 -12.77 3.43
N ASP A 86 0.85 -12.59 2.52
CA ASP A 86 1.06 -12.19 1.13
C ASP A 86 1.22 -10.67 0.93
N GLY A 87 1.10 -9.87 2.00
CA GLY A 87 1.23 -8.41 1.93
C GLY A 87 0.05 -7.67 1.30
N THR A 88 -1.01 -8.38 0.89
CA THR A 88 -2.12 -7.80 0.11
C THR A 88 -3.20 -7.13 0.95
N GLY A 89 -3.16 -7.28 2.28
CA GLY A 89 -4.23 -6.79 3.14
C GLY A 89 -4.06 -7.06 4.63
N VAL A 90 -5.18 -6.93 5.34
CA VAL A 90 -5.25 -7.03 6.81
C VAL A 90 -6.43 -7.90 7.24
N GLN A 91 -6.22 -8.62 8.33
CA GLN A 91 -7.25 -9.37 9.05
C GLN A 91 -7.41 -8.75 10.44
N VAL A 92 -8.67 -8.56 10.85
CA VAL A 92 -9.02 -7.86 12.09
C VAL A 92 -10.08 -8.66 12.82
N ARG A 93 -9.81 -8.99 14.08
CA ARG A 93 -10.79 -9.50 15.03
C ARG A 93 -11.39 -8.31 15.78
N PRO A 94 -12.69 -8.01 15.58
CA PRO A 94 -13.34 -6.92 16.29
C PRO A 94 -13.51 -7.23 17.78
N GLU A 95 -13.48 -6.20 18.60
CA GLU A 95 -13.88 -6.24 20.01
C GLU A 95 -15.40 -5.99 20.13
N PHE A 96 -16.06 -6.66 21.08
CA PHE A 96 -17.50 -6.55 21.30
C PHE A 96 -17.77 -6.04 22.72
N ASP A 97 -17.96 -4.73 22.86
CA ASP A 97 -18.11 -4.02 24.15
C ASP A 97 -19.55 -4.02 24.72
N GLY A 98 -20.43 -4.82 24.15
CA GLY A 98 -21.87 -4.82 24.45
C GLY A 98 -22.70 -3.76 23.72
N LYS A 99 -22.11 -2.92 22.87
CA LYS A 99 -22.84 -1.88 22.11
C LYS A 99 -22.74 -2.08 20.59
N PRO A 100 -23.76 -1.71 19.82
CA PRO A 100 -23.65 -1.69 18.37
C PRO A 100 -22.65 -0.62 17.93
N ALA A 101 -21.77 -0.98 17.00
CA ALA A 101 -20.75 -0.10 16.45
C ALA A 101 -20.56 -0.33 14.95
N THR A 102 -19.83 0.57 14.29
CA THR A 102 -19.42 0.38 12.89
C THR A 102 -17.90 0.39 12.82
N LEU A 103 -17.34 -0.76 12.45
CA LEU A 103 -15.93 -0.92 12.12
C LEU A 103 -15.73 -0.59 10.64
N LYS A 104 -14.80 0.30 10.32
CA LYS A 104 -14.40 0.66 8.96
C LYS A 104 -12.90 0.52 8.86
N ILE A 105 -12.47 -0.26 7.88
CA ILE A 105 -11.06 -0.46 7.53
C ILE A 105 -10.81 0.23 6.19
N THR A 106 -9.68 0.91 6.09
CA THR A 106 -9.16 1.46 4.84
C THR A 106 -7.75 0.94 4.61
N LEU A 107 -7.47 0.50 3.38
CA LEU A 107 -6.13 0.17 2.91
C LEU A 107 -5.68 1.24 1.92
N GLU A 108 -4.40 1.60 1.98
CA GLU A 108 -3.67 2.18 0.85
C GLU A 108 -2.98 1.03 0.10
N CYS A 109 -3.17 0.98 -1.21
CA CYS A 109 -2.69 -0.06 -2.09
C CYS A 109 -1.85 0.53 -3.22
N GLU A 110 -0.91 -0.25 -3.72
CA GLU A 110 0.01 0.09 -4.79
C GLU A 110 -0.02 -1.03 -5.84
N GLU A 111 -0.30 -0.67 -7.10
CA GLU A 111 -0.31 -1.60 -8.24
C GLU A 111 1.11 -2.16 -8.49
N ILE A 112 1.23 -3.48 -8.68
CA ILE A 112 2.50 -4.19 -8.91
C ILE A 112 2.63 -4.82 -10.29
#